data_AF-A0A752XJA5-F1
#
_entry.id   AF-A0A752XJA5-F1
#
_cell.length_a   1.000
_cell.length_b   1.000
_cell.length_c   1.000
_cell.angle_alpha   90.00
_cell.angle_beta   90.00
_cell.angle_gamma   90.00
#
_symmetry.space_group_name_H-M   'P 1'
#
loop_
_entity.id
_entity.type
_entity.pdbx_description
1 polymer ?
#
loop_
_entity_poly.entity_id
_entity_poly.type
_entity_poly.pdbx_seq_one_letter_code
_entity_poly.pdbx_strand_id
1 'polypeptide(L)'
;MLKYLVLRVPQVMLILSFSLPMALALSLEPSCSGFINTGMLCVYGISITAALWISLAILTRKTDRCRRLTDSPEITIINGKQVVGRMKEHEKAEIVWQLLLDDSLYYRLTGLWWRSIYHCLGYAILRGPVVILSVLGLACWLAPDYVALMVQDWFTLSLKEKVLLTSSLMFTGYIITVMAWFFYQAIALKQSGDSGFRSVYLERMQQFSRAHQTSDTAHTDDKGSISDDCSR
;
A
#
# COMPACT_ATOMS: atom_id res chain seq x y z
N MET A 1 -7.96 -24.63 8.43
CA MET A 1 -7.15 -23.47 8.87
C MET A 1 -5.79 -23.48 8.19
N LEU A 2 -4.95 -24.50 8.42
CA LEU A 2 -3.58 -24.59 7.89
C LEU A 2 -3.47 -24.52 6.36
N LYS A 3 -4.45 -25.03 5.61
CA LYS A 3 -4.45 -24.95 4.13
C LYS A 3 -4.42 -23.51 3.58
N TYR A 4 -4.96 -22.53 4.30
CA TYR A 4 -4.95 -21.11 3.90
C TYR A 4 -3.72 -20.35 4.41
N LEU A 5 -2.90 -20.99 5.25
CA LEU A 5 -1.60 -20.46 5.70
C LEU A 5 -0.48 -20.77 4.71
N VAL A 6 -0.70 -21.71 3.77
CA VAL A 6 0.21 -21.99 2.67
C VAL A 6 0.05 -20.87 1.63
N LEU A 7 0.89 -19.84 1.76
CA LEU A 7 0.96 -18.74 0.81
C LEU A 7 1.75 -19.15 -0.42
N ARG A 8 1.35 -18.59 -1.55
CA ARG A 8 2.10 -18.73 -2.79
C ARG A 8 3.37 -17.88 -2.77
N VAL A 9 4.39 -18.32 -3.51
CA VAL A 9 5.68 -17.63 -3.67
C VAL A 9 5.52 -16.12 -3.92
N PRO A 10 4.70 -15.64 -4.87
CA PRO A 10 4.49 -14.21 -5.09
C PRO A 10 3.85 -13.47 -3.90
N GLN A 11 2.99 -14.12 -3.12
CA GLN A 11 2.39 -13.54 -1.91
C GLN A 11 3.43 -13.39 -0.80
N VAL A 12 4.29 -14.40 -0.62
CA VAL A 12 5.41 -14.35 0.34
C VAL A 12 6.40 -13.26 -0.06
N MET A 13 6.73 -13.16 -1.34
CA MET A 13 7.63 -12.13 -1.87
C MET A 13 7.07 -10.72 -1.64
N LEU A 14 5.77 -10.49 -1.88
CA LEU A 14 5.13 -9.21 -1.59
C LEU A 14 5.13 -8.89 -0.08
N ILE A 15 4.82 -9.86 0.78
CA ILE A 15 4.82 -9.65 2.23
C ILE A 15 6.23 -9.34 2.75
N LEU A 16 7.24 -10.11 2.33
CA LEU A 16 8.63 -9.91 2.74
C LEU A 16 9.18 -8.59 2.22
N SER A 17 8.88 -8.26 0.96
CA SER A 17 9.24 -6.97 0.40
C SER A 17 8.64 -5.86 1.24
N PHE A 18 7.33 -5.85 1.53
CA PHE A 18 6.73 -4.79 2.35
C PHE A 18 7.23 -4.76 3.81
N SER A 19 7.41 -5.91 4.45
CA SER A 19 7.75 -5.97 5.87
C SER A 19 9.19 -5.55 6.17
N LEU A 20 10.14 -5.81 5.27
CA LEU A 20 11.55 -5.57 5.52
C LEU A 20 11.90 -4.06 5.64
N PRO A 21 11.52 -3.16 4.71
CA PRO A 21 11.74 -1.73 4.89
C PRO A 21 10.90 -1.13 6.00
N MET A 22 9.70 -1.67 6.26
CA MET A 22 8.85 -1.17 7.35
C MET A 22 9.48 -1.51 8.71
N ALA A 23 10.02 -2.71 8.86
CA ALA A 23 10.77 -3.10 10.05
C ALA A 23 12.04 -2.27 10.21
N LEU A 24 12.78 -2.05 9.13
CA LEU A 24 13.92 -1.14 9.13
C LEU A 24 13.51 0.26 9.59
N ALA A 25 12.44 0.82 9.03
CA ALA A 25 11.95 2.15 9.38
C ALA A 25 11.61 2.30 10.87
N LEU A 26 10.95 1.29 11.47
CA LEU A 26 10.58 1.29 12.88
C LEU A 26 11.76 0.99 13.84
N SER A 27 12.81 0.36 13.33
CA SER A 27 14.00 0.01 14.11
C SER A 27 15.09 1.07 14.06
N LEU A 28 14.89 2.11 13.26
CA LEU A 28 15.75 3.27 13.22
C LEU A 28 15.49 4.09 14.48
N GLU A 29 16.37 3.92 15.46
CA GLU A 29 16.34 4.65 16.71
C GLU A 29 17.63 5.48 16.76
N PRO A 30 17.56 6.82 16.79
CA PRO A 30 18.73 7.67 16.89
C PRO A 30 19.30 7.57 18.31
N SER A 31 20.04 6.50 18.58
CA SER A 31 20.66 6.23 19.88
C SER A 31 22.18 6.22 19.79
N CYS A 32 22.84 6.51 20.91
CA CYS A 32 24.30 6.54 21.04
C CYS A 32 24.97 5.16 20.79
N SER A 33 24.18 4.08 20.77
CA SER A 33 24.62 2.68 20.59
C SER A 33 24.66 2.23 19.11
N GLY A 34 24.13 3.03 18.18
CA GLY A 34 24.00 2.69 16.77
C GLY A 34 22.63 3.10 16.19
N PHE A 35 22.56 3.27 14.86
CA PHE A 35 21.36 3.73 14.16
C PHE A 35 20.24 2.68 14.07
N ILE A 36 20.57 1.41 14.25
CA ILE A 36 19.63 0.30 14.10
C ILE A 36 19.70 -0.55 15.36
N ASN A 37 18.54 -0.69 16.02
CA ASN A 37 18.39 -1.66 17.09
C ASN A 37 18.09 -3.03 16.48
N THR A 38 19.12 -3.86 16.29
CA THR A 38 19.00 -5.19 15.65
C THR A 38 17.98 -6.10 16.35
N GLY A 39 17.86 -6.00 17.68
CA GLY A 39 16.86 -6.76 18.44
C GLY A 39 15.44 -6.33 18.10
N MET A 40 15.18 -5.03 18.08
CA MET A 40 13.87 -4.47 17.69
C MET A 40 13.57 -4.71 16.22
N LEU A 41 14.59 -4.73 15.35
CA LEU A 41 14.43 -5.08 13.93
C LEU A 41 13.90 -6.48 13.71
N CYS A 42 14.43 -7.45 14.45
CA CYS A 42 13.89 -8.81 14.40
C CYS A 42 12.44 -8.85 14.90
N VAL A 43 12.13 -8.14 16.00
CA VAL A 43 10.77 -8.11 16.57
C VAL A 43 9.77 -7.45 15.61
N TYR A 44 10.10 -6.28 15.04
CA TYR A 44 9.26 -5.58 14.07
C TYR A 44 9.14 -6.36 12.76
N GLY A 45 10.23 -6.95 12.27
CA GLY A 45 10.23 -7.78 11.07
C GLY A 45 9.29 -8.98 11.21
N ILE A 46 9.42 -9.72 12.31
CA ILE A 46 8.59 -10.90 12.58
C ILE A 46 7.13 -10.49 12.80
N SER A 47 6.87 -9.46 13.61
CA SER A 47 5.50 -9.04 13.93
C SER A 47 4.74 -8.51 12.71
N ILE A 48 5.36 -7.66 11.89
CA ILE A 48 4.75 -7.13 10.66
C ILE A 48 4.51 -8.26 9.67
N THR A 49 5.50 -9.13 9.47
CA THR A 49 5.37 -10.27 8.56
C THR A 49 4.24 -11.20 9.01
N ALA A 50 4.18 -11.52 10.30
CA ALA A 50 3.12 -12.35 10.87
C ALA A 50 1.74 -11.68 10.73
N ALA A 51 1.62 -10.38 11.00
CA ALA A 51 0.36 -9.64 10.88
C ALA A 51 -0.16 -9.61 9.43
N LEU A 52 0.71 -9.34 8.45
CA LEU A 52 0.36 -9.35 7.03
C LEU A 52 -0.01 -10.75 6.55
N TRP A 53 0.72 -11.77 6.99
CA TRP A 53 0.46 -13.17 6.67
C TRP A 53 -0.89 -13.63 7.24
N ILE A 54 -1.16 -13.36 8.51
CA ILE A 54 -2.44 -13.68 9.16
C ILE A 54 -3.58 -12.92 8.48
N SER A 55 -3.40 -11.64 8.16
CA SER A 55 -4.40 -10.83 7.48
C SER A 55 -4.77 -11.43 6.11
N LEU A 56 -3.78 -11.88 5.34
CA LEU A 56 -4.01 -12.53 4.06
C LEU A 56 -4.69 -13.90 4.21
N ALA A 57 -4.30 -14.68 5.21
CA ALA A 57 -4.94 -15.97 5.53
C ALA A 57 -6.41 -15.82 5.98
N ILE A 58 -6.72 -14.76 6.74
CA ILE A 58 -8.10 -14.44 7.12
C ILE A 58 -8.90 -13.98 5.90
N LEU A 59 -8.32 -13.13 5.05
CA LEU A 59 -8.97 -12.62 3.85
C LEU A 59 -9.35 -13.76 2.90
N THR A 60 -8.38 -14.63 2.57
CA THR A 60 -8.58 -15.81 1.71
C THR A 60 -9.63 -16.77 2.27
N ARG A 61 -9.64 -16.99 3.59
CA ARG A 61 -10.68 -17.82 4.24
C ARG A 61 -12.06 -17.17 4.17
N LYS A 62 -12.16 -15.86 4.41
CA LYS A 62 -13.44 -15.13 4.31
C LYS A 62 -13.99 -15.21 2.88
N THR A 63 -13.15 -14.97 1.88
CA THR A 63 -13.56 -15.05 0.47
C THR A 63 -13.99 -16.47 0.06
N ASP A 64 -13.27 -17.51 0.48
CA ASP A 64 -13.66 -18.91 0.19
C ASP A 64 -14.99 -19.30 0.87
N ARG A 65 -15.27 -18.77 2.07
CA ARG A 65 -16.59 -18.97 2.71
C ARG A 65 -17.71 -18.23 1.99
N CYS A 66 -17.50 -16.96 1.62
CA CYS A 66 -18.49 -16.15 0.90
C CYS A 66 -18.84 -16.74 -0.47
N ARG A 67 -17.86 -17.32 -1.18
CA ARG A 67 -18.06 -18.02 -2.46
C ARG A 67 -18.98 -19.24 -2.35
N ARG A 68 -18.95 -19.96 -1.23
CA ARG A 68 -19.74 -21.19 -1.02
C ARG A 68 -21.19 -20.92 -0.58
N LEU A 69 -21.53 -19.67 -0.28
CA LEU A 69 -22.88 -19.27 0.11
C LEU A 69 -23.68 -18.95 -1.17
N THR A 70 -24.54 -19.87 -1.59
CA THR A 70 -25.36 -19.77 -2.82
C THR A 70 -26.47 -18.73 -2.68
N ASP A 71 -27.01 -18.54 -1.47
CA ASP A 71 -27.92 -17.43 -1.11
C ASP A 71 -27.12 -16.33 -0.42
N SER A 72 -26.74 -15.32 -1.19
CA SER A 72 -25.97 -14.18 -0.69
C SER A 72 -26.66 -12.87 -1.08
N PRO A 73 -26.75 -11.90 -0.15
CA PRO A 73 -27.50 -10.67 -0.39
C PRO A 73 -26.92 -9.90 -1.58
N GLU A 74 -27.79 -9.23 -2.33
CA GLU A 74 -27.37 -8.29 -3.37
C GLU A 74 -26.71 -7.08 -2.72
N ILE A 75 -25.49 -6.80 -3.15
CA ILE A 75 -24.73 -5.62 -2.71
C ILE A 75 -24.70 -4.64 -3.88
N THR A 76 -25.14 -3.41 -3.61
CA THR A 76 -24.89 -2.27 -4.50
C THR A 76 -23.43 -1.84 -4.35
N ILE A 77 -22.65 -1.94 -5.43
CA ILE A 77 -21.27 -1.47 -5.43
C ILE A 77 -21.27 0.00 -5.83
N ILE A 78 -20.80 0.84 -4.90
CA ILE A 78 -20.71 2.29 -5.07
C ILE A 78 -19.25 2.65 -5.30
N ASN A 79 -18.95 3.28 -6.43
CA ASN A 79 -17.63 3.83 -6.74
C ASN A 79 -17.68 5.36 -6.54
N GLY A 80 -17.26 5.82 -5.36
CA GLY A 80 -17.34 7.24 -5.01
C GLY A 80 -18.79 7.70 -4.88
N LYS A 81 -19.28 8.53 -5.82
CA LYS A 81 -20.68 9.00 -5.87
C LYS A 81 -21.56 8.25 -6.87
N GLN A 82 -21.01 7.33 -7.67
CA GLN A 82 -21.78 6.60 -8.69
C GLN A 82 -21.98 5.13 -8.27
N VAL A 83 -23.22 4.66 -8.40
CA VAL A 83 -23.56 3.24 -8.25
C VAL A 83 -23.14 2.52 -9.53
N VAL A 84 -22.16 1.62 -9.43
CA VAL A 84 -21.56 0.91 -10.59
C VAL A 84 -22.35 -0.34 -10.97
N GLY A 85 -23.14 -0.89 -10.06
CA GLY A 85 -24.03 -2.01 -10.33
C GLY A 85 -24.51 -2.70 -9.07
N ARG A 86 -25.58 -3.49 -9.21
CA ARG A 86 -26.00 -4.48 -8.21
C ARG A 86 -25.35 -5.81 -8.55
N MET A 87 -24.69 -6.43 -7.58
CA MET A 87 -24.02 -7.72 -7.75
C MET A 87 -24.23 -8.56 -6.49
N LYS A 88 -24.35 -9.88 -6.62
CA LYS A 88 -24.48 -10.74 -5.44
C LYS A 88 -23.14 -10.86 -4.72
N GLU A 89 -23.17 -10.93 -3.39
CA GLU A 89 -21.95 -10.96 -2.57
C GLU A 89 -21.02 -12.16 -2.89
N HIS A 90 -21.59 -13.30 -3.31
CA HIS A 90 -20.82 -14.47 -3.72
C HIS A 90 -20.06 -14.25 -5.04
N GLU A 91 -20.63 -13.50 -5.98
CA GLU A 91 -19.97 -13.20 -7.26
C GLU A 91 -18.82 -12.21 -7.05
N LYS A 92 -19.03 -11.21 -6.18
CA LYS A 92 -17.94 -10.33 -5.71
C LYS A 92 -16.83 -11.14 -5.04
N ALA A 93 -17.19 -12.12 -4.21
CA ALA A 93 -16.20 -12.97 -3.54
C ALA A 93 -15.42 -13.84 -4.54
N GLU A 94 -16.06 -14.33 -5.61
CA GLU A 94 -15.38 -15.06 -6.69
C GLU A 94 -14.40 -14.16 -7.45
N ILE A 95 -14.77 -12.91 -7.76
CA ILE A 95 -13.87 -11.94 -8.40
C ILE A 95 -12.65 -11.67 -7.49
N VAL A 96 -12.88 -11.44 -6.20
CA VAL A 96 -11.80 -11.20 -5.24
C VAL A 96 -10.92 -12.44 -5.09
N TRP A 97 -11.50 -13.64 -5.14
CA TRP A 97 -10.76 -14.90 -5.12
C TRP A 97 -9.88 -15.05 -6.36
N GLN A 98 -10.40 -14.80 -7.56
CA GLN A 98 -9.61 -14.81 -8.80
C GLN A 98 -8.47 -13.78 -8.75
N LEU A 99 -8.73 -12.60 -8.17
CA LEU A 99 -7.71 -11.57 -7.98
C LEU A 99 -6.62 -11.99 -6.98
N LEU A 100 -7.00 -12.64 -5.87
CA LEU A 100 -6.08 -13.23 -4.88
C LEU A 100 -5.25 -14.39 -5.47
N LEU A 101 -5.75 -15.01 -6.53
CA LEU A 101 -5.08 -16.07 -7.28
C LEU A 101 -4.19 -15.57 -8.42
N ASP A 102 -4.28 -14.29 -8.79
CA ASP A 102 -3.56 -13.74 -9.93
C ASP A 102 -2.11 -13.37 -9.55
N ASP A 103 -1.19 -14.29 -9.82
CA ASP A 103 0.24 -14.12 -9.51
C ASP A 103 0.83 -12.89 -10.24
N SER A 104 0.32 -12.53 -11.43
CA SER A 104 0.81 -11.39 -12.21
C SER A 104 0.57 -10.06 -11.50
N LEU A 105 -0.53 -9.96 -10.75
CA LEU A 105 -0.88 -8.78 -9.97
C LEU A 105 0.13 -8.59 -8.83
N TYR A 106 0.49 -9.65 -8.11
CA TYR A 106 1.48 -9.59 -7.03
C TYR A 106 2.86 -9.17 -7.53
N TYR A 107 3.30 -9.67 -8.68
CA TYR A 107 4.55 -9.21 -9.29
C TYR A 107 4.50 -7.74 -9.70
N ARG A 108 3.38 -7.30 -10.29
CA ARG A 108 3.18 -5.89 -10.66
C ARG A 108 3.17 -4.98 -9.44
N LEU A 109 2.48 -5.37 -8.36
CA LEU A 109 2.46 -4.61 -7.11
C LEU A 109 3.85 -4.56 -6.47
N THR A 110 4.57 -5.68 -6.42
CA THR A 110 5.93 -5.73 -5.87
C THR A 110 6.88 -4.84 -6.69
N GLY A 111 6.76 -4.87 -8.02
CA GLY A 111 7.55 -4.01 -8.91
C GLY A 111 7.22 -2.52 -8.76
N LEU A 112 5.94 -2.17 -8.67
CA LEU A 112 5.51 -0.79 -8.40
C LEU A 112 6.00 -0.30 -7.04
N TRP A 113 5.92 -1.15 -6.02
CA TRP A 113 6.40 -0.83 -4.68
C TRP A 113 7.93 -0.63 -4.67
N TRP A 114 8.69 -1.48 -5.35
CA TRP A 114 10.15 -1.33 -5.48
C TRP A 114 10.53 -0.05 -6.22
N ARG A 115 9.81 0.27 -7.32
CA ARG A 115 9.98 1.52 -8.05
C ARG A 115 9.66 2.74 -7.17
N SER A 116 8.60 2.65 -6.36
CA SER A 116 8.25 3.69 -5.40
C SER A 116 9.34 3.88 -4.34
N ILE A 117 9.95 2.79 -3.86
CA ILE A 117 11.09 2.85 -2.93
C ILE A 117 12.29 3.53 -3.58
N TYR A 118 12.64 3.17 -4.82
CA TYR A 118 13.74 3.83 -5.52
C TYR A 118 13.52 5.32 -5.70
N HIS A 119 12.30 5.73 -6.08
CA HIS A 119 11.98 7.15 -6.19
C HIS A 119 12.00 7.86 -4.83
N CYS A 120 11.50 7.21 -3.77
CA CYS A 120 11.56 7.74 -2.41
C CYS A 120 13.02 7.93 -1.96
N LEU A 121 13.86 6.91 -2.16
CA LEU A 121 15.27 6.95 -1.78
C LEU A 121 16.03 8.02 -2.57
N GLY A 122 15.82 8.09 -3.89
CA GLY A 122 16.43 9.10 -4.75
C GLY A 122 15.99 10.52 -4.37
N TYR A 123 14.71 10.71 -4.05
CA TYR A 123 14.19 12.00 -3.62
C TYR A 123 14.71 12.40 -2.24
N ALA A 124 14.79 11.46 -1.29
CA ALA A 124 15.34 11.70 0.03
C ALA A 124 16.81 12.12 -0.06
N ILE A 125 17.63 11.42 -0.86
CA ILE A 125 19.05 11.75 -1.06
C ILE A 125 19.21 13.14 -1.70
N LEU A 126 18.39 13.47 -2.72
CA LEU A 126 18.54 14.71 -3.48
C LEU A 126 17.98 15.94 -2.73
N ARG A 127 16.85 15.80 -2.03
CA ARG A 127 16.16 16.91 -1.34
C ARG A 127 16.40 16.96 0.16
N GLY A 128 16.87 15.89 0.79
CA GLY A 128 17.24 15.86 2.21
C GLY A 128 18.12 17.03 2.61
N PRO A 129 19.27 17.24 1.93
CA PRO A 129 20.15 18.36 2.22
C PRO A 129 19.47 19.74 2.04
N VAL A 130 18.64 19.90 1.02
CA VAL A 130 17.94 21.17 0.74
C VAL A 130 16.96 21.52 1.86
N VAL A 131 16.21 20.53 2.38
CA VAL A 131 15.26 20.75 3.47
C VAL A 131 15.99 21.09 4.77
N ILE A 132 17.10 20.41 5.07
CA ILE A 132 17.92 20.72 6.24
C ILE A 132 18.46 22.15 6.16
N LEU A 133 19.00 22.56 5.01
CA LEU A 133 19.48 23.92 4.78
C LEU A 133 18.36 24.96 4.91
N SER A 134 17.15 24.64 4.43
CA SER A 134 16.00 25.53 4.52
C SER A 134 15.54 25.72 5.97
N VAL A 135 15.48 24.64 6.76
CA VAL A 135 15.15 24.69 8.19
C VAL A 135 16.21 25.47 8.97
N LEU A 136 17.49 25.23 8.67
CA LEU A 136 18.58 25.96 9.31
C LEU A 136 18.53 27.45 8.97
N GLY A 137 18.30 27.81 7.71
CA GLY A 137 18.13 29.20 7.28
C GLY A 137 16.94 29.89 7.95
N LEU A 138 15.83 29.17 8.13
CA LEU A 138 14.64 29.67 8.81
C LEU A 138 14.88 29.87 10.31
N ALA A 139 15.65 28.97 10.95
CA ALA A 139 16.08 29.14 12.34
C ALA A 139 17.00 30.36 12.52
N CYS A 140 17.95 30.57 11.60
CA CYS A 140 18.81 31.76 11.58
C CYS A 140 18.01 33.06 11.45
N TRP A 141 16.89 33.03 10.72
CA TRP A 141 16.02 34.19 10.55
C TRP A 141 15.14 34.46 11.79
N LEU A 142 14.58 33.42 12.40
CA LEU A 142 13.63 33.58 13.51
C LEU A 142 14.31 33.93 14.84
N ALA A 143 15.49 33.37 15.12
CA ALA A 143 16.15 33.51 16.41
C ALA A 143 17.69 33.53 16.24
N PRO A 144 18.26 34.61 15.67
CA PRO A 144 19.69 34.68 15.38
C PRO A 144 20.56 34.55 16.63
N ASP A 145 20.13 35.13 17.75
CA ASP A 145 20.88 35.09 19.03
C ASP A 145 20.96 33.67 19.60
N TYR A 146 19.88 32.89 19.46
CA TYR A 146 19.83 31.51 19.93
C TYR A 146 20.70 30.59 19.06
N VAL A 147 20.71 30.81 17.75
CA VAL A 147 21.56 30.05 16.82
C VAL A 147 23.04 30.37 17.06
N ALA A 148 23.39 31.63 17.33
CA ALA A 148 24.76 32.01 17.65
C ALA A 148 25.28 31.30 18.92
N LEU A 149 24.45 31.22 19.97
CA LEU A 149 24.76 30.46 21.19
C LEU A 149 24.92 28.96 20.91
N MET A 150 24.02 28.36 20.13
CA MET A 150 24.16 26.94 19.75
C MET A 150 25.44 26.66 18.95
N VAL A 151 25.85 27.57 18.07
CA VAL A 151 27.09 27.44 17.30
C VAL A 151 28.32 27.58 18.20
N GLN A 152 28.27 28.46 19.20
CA GLN A 152 29.36 28.61 20.15
C GLN A 152 29.50 27.35 21.03
N ASP A 153 28.40 26.82 21.55
CA ASP A 153 28.35 25.55 22.28
C ASP A 153 28.81 24.40 21.38
N TRP A 154 28.44 24.41 20.10
CA TRP A 154 28.91 23.43 19.12
C TRP A 154 30.42 23.32 19.08
N PHE A 155 31.15 24.43 19.06
CA PHE A 155 32.60 24.39 19.00
C PHE A 155 33.24 23.79 20.27
N THR A 156 32.58 23.93 21.42
CA THR A 156 33.06 23.40 22.71
C THR A 156 32.83 21.89 22.90
N LEU A 157 31.92 21.29 22.12
CA LEU A 157 31.58 19.85 22.22
C LEU A 157 32.70 18.92 21.74
N SER A 158 32.72 17.70 22.29
CA SER A 158 33.63 16.63 21.88
C SER A 158 33.36 16.16 20.45
N LEU A 159 34.39 15.64 19.77
CA LEU A 159 34.30 15.17 18.39
C LEU A 159 33.26 14.04 18.23
N LYS A 160 33.09 13.20 19.27
CA LYS A 160 32.06 12.14 19.30
C LYS A 160 30.64 12.70 19.37
N GLU A 161 30.45 13.74 20.18
CA GLU A 161 29.15 14.41 20.36
C GLU A 161 28.75 15.18 19.10
N LYS A 162 29.71 15.86 18.46
CA LYS A 162 29.52 16.52 17.17
C LYS A 162 29.02 15.56 16.09
N VAL A 163 29.64 14.38 15.97
CA VAL A 163 29.23 13.37 14.99
C VAL A 163 27.83 12.83 15.29
N LEU A 164 27.54 12.54 16.57
CA LEU A 164 26.22 12.04 16.98
C LEU A 164 25.11 13.05 16.67
N LEU A 165 25.33 14.32 17.02
CA LEU A 165 24.33 15.37 16.88
C LEU A 165 24.13 15.74 15.39
N THR A 166 25.22 15.82 14.61
CA THR A 166 25.12 16.02 13.15
C THR A 166 24.35 14.89 12.48
N SER A 167 24.62 13.65 12.89
CA SER A 167 23.95 12.49 12.29
C SER A 167 22.48 12.39 12.70
N SER A 168 22.15 12.73 13.94
CA SER A 168 20.76 12.86 14.40
C SER A 168 19.99 13.94 13.63
N LEU A 169 20.63 15.10 13.38
CA LEU A 169 20.04 16.18 12.59
C LEU A 169 19.79 15.74 11.13
N MET A 170 20.78 15.10 10.51
CA MET A 170 20.66 14.54 9.16
C MET A 170 19.52 13.52 9.09
N PHE A 171 19.47 12.59 10.04
CA PHE A 171 18.43 11.58 10.13
C PHE A 171 17.03 12.20 10.23
N THR A 172 16.86 13.20 11.11
CA THR A 172 15.59 13.92 11.27
C THR A 172 15.17 14.61 9.98
N GLY A 173 16.11 15.25 9.27
CA GLY A 173 15.87 15.86 7.96
C GLY A 173 15.40 14.84 6.92
N TYR A 174 16.03 13.67 6.87
CA TYR A 174 15.60 12.59 5.98
C TYR A 174 14.19 12.10 6.30
N ILE A 175 13.85 11.90 7.57
CA ILE A 175 12.49 11.50 7.99
C ILE A 175 11.46 12.54 7.55
N ILE A 176 11.73 13.83 7.75
CA ILE A 176 10.83 14.91 7.31
C ILE A 176 10.63 14.87 5.79
N THR A 177 11.70 14.66 5.01
CA THR A 177 11.57 14.56 3.54
C THR A 177 10.79 13.34 3.07
N VAL A 178 10.96 12.19 3.72
CA VAL A 178 10.20 10.97 3.41
C VAL A 178 8.73 11.16 3.75
N MET A 179 8.43 11.77 4.91
CA MET A 179 7.05 12.06 5.30
C MET A 179 6.39 13.05 4.32
N ALA A 180 7.08 14.13 3.93
CA ALA A 180 6.59 15.08 2.94
C ALA A 180 6.32 14.42 1.58
N TRP A 181 7.20 13.54 1.12
CA TRP A 181 6.98 12.72 -0.08
C TRP A 181 5.76 11.82 0.06
N PHE A 182 5.61 11.14 1.20
CA PHE A 182 4.47 10.27 1.46
C PHE A 182 3.15 11.04 1.43
N PHE A 183 3.09 12.22 2.05
CA PHE A 183 1.91 13.09 2.00
C PHE A 183 1.61 13.55 0.56
N TYR A 184 2.64 13.96 -0.19
CA TYR A 184 2.49 14.31 -1.61
C TYR A 184 1.92 13.14 -2.41
N GLN A 185 2.45 11.93 -2.20
CA GLN A 185 1.99 10.73 -2.88
C GLN A 185 0.56 10.35 -2.47
N ALA A 186 0.20 10.47 -1.19
CA ALA A 186 -1.14 10.21 -0.69
C ALA A 186 -2.17 11.19 -1.26
N ILE A 187 -1.81 12.47 -1.38
CA ILE A 187 -2.65 13.50 -2.01
C ILE A 187 -2.77 13.23 -3.51
N ALA A 188 -1.66 12.92 -4.18
CA ALA A 188 -1.64 12.58 -5.60
C ALA A 188 -2.48 11.34 -5.90
N LEU A 189 -2.41 10.29 -5.06
CA LEU A 189 -3.24 9.08 -5.16
C LEU A 189 -4.73 9.37 -4.93
N LYS A 190 -5.05 10.25 -3.98
CA LYS A 190 -6.43 10.68 -3.73
C LYS A 190 -7.00 11.45 -4.92
N GLN A 191 -6.18 12.22 -5.63
CA GLN A 191 -6.58 12.98 -6.81
C GLN A 191 -6.57 12.16 -8.09
N SER A 192 -5.63 11.23 -8.27
CA SER A 192 -5.45 10.49 -9.52
C SER A 192 -6.47 9.37 -9.71
N GLY A 193 -7.19 8.95 -8.66
CA GLY A 193 -8.27 7.95 -8.75
C GLY A 193 -7.83 6.54 -9.15
N ASP A 194 -6.60 6.38 -9.63
CA ASP A 194 -6.05 5.23 -10.32
C ASP A 194 -5.02 4.52 -9.44
N SER A 195 -5.49 4.01 -8.30
CA SER A 195 -4.71 3.01 -7.57
C SER A 195 -4.79 1.72 -8.38
N GLY A 196 -3.65 1.20 -8.86
CA GLY A 196 -3.60 0.05 -9.77
C GLY A 196 -4.41 -1.18 -9.30
N PHE A 197 -4.61 -1.35 -7.99
CA PHE A 197 -5.51 -2.36 -7.44
C PHE A 197 -6.99 -2.05 -7.69
N ARG A 198 -7.40 -0.79 -7.55
CA ARG A 198 -8.77 -0.32 -7.81
C ARG A 198 -9.08 -0.34 -9.30
N SER A 199 -8.17 0.07 -10.18
CA SER A 199 -8.42 0.03 -11.62
C SER A 199 -8.49 -1.40 -12.15
N VAL A 200 -7.59 -2.30 -11.73
CA VAL A 200 -7.69 -3.74 -12.10
C VAL A 200 -8.95 -4.38 -11.50
N TYR A 201 -9.33 -4.03 -10.27
CA TYR A 201 -10.57 -4.50 -9.66
C TYR A 201 -11.82 -3.99 -10.42
N LEU A 202 -11.84 -2.71 -10.80
CA LEU A 202 -12.93 -2.10 -11.56
C LEU A 202 -13.02 -2.65 -12.99
N GLU A 203 -11.88 -2.92 -13.64
CA GLU A 203 -11.83 -3.53 -14.96
C GLU A 203 -12.42 -4.95 -14.95
N ARG A 204 -12.03 -5.77 -13.97
CA ARG A 204 -12.60 -7.12 -13.79
C ARG A 204 -14.09 -7.05 -13.46
N MET A 205 -14.51 -6.12 -12.60
CA MET A 205 -15.94 -5.84 -12.34
C MET A 205 -16.72 -5.48 -13.61
N GLN A 206 -16.17 -4.61 -14.46
CA GLN A 206 -16.80 -4.23 -15.72
C GLN A 206 -16.88 -5.40 -16.71
N GLN A 207 -15.86 -6.26 -16.78
CA GLN A 207 -15.87 -7.46 -17.61
C GLN A 207 -16.95 -8.45 -17.15
N PHE A 208 -17.08 -8.68 -15.84
CA PHE A 208 -18.14 -9.54 -15.28
C PHE A 208 -19.54 -8.96 -15.51
N SER A 209 -19.73 -7.64 -15.32
CA SER A 209 -21.01 -6.99 -15.61
C SER A 209 -21.40 -7.10 -17.09
N ARG A 210 -20.44 -7.01 -18.02
CA ARG A 210 -20.69 -7.20 -19.46
C ARG A 210 -21.05 -8.65 -19.77
N ALA A 211 -20.35 -9.62 -19.20
CA ALA A 211 -20.62 -11.04 -19.39
C ALA A 211 -22.02 -11.44 -18.88
N HIS A 212 -22.45 -10.88 -17.75
CA HIS A 212 -23.79 -11.10 -17.21
C HIS A 212 -24.88 -10.43 -18.05
N GLN A 213 -24.66 -9.20 -18.52
CA GLN A 213 -25.57 -8.54 -19.47
C GLN A 213 -25.71 -9.31 -20.78
N THR A 214 -24.62 -9.85 -21.35
CA THR A 214 -24.68 -10.67 -22.58
C THR A 214 -25.40 -12.00 -22.36
N SER A 215 -25.28 -12.58 -21.16
CA SER A 215 -25.97 -13.82 -20.78
C SER A 215 -27.46 -13.60 -20.60
N ASP A 216 -27.87 -12.49 -19.98
CA ASP A 216 -29.29 -12.12 -19.82
C ASP A 216 -29.93 -11.78 -21.17
N THR A 217 -29.22 -11.07 -22.06
CA THR A 217 -29.73 -10.79 -23.41
C THR A 217 -29.85 -12.05 -24.27
N ALA A 218 -28.91 -13.00 -24.16
CA ALA A 218 -28.98 -14.27 -24.87
C ALA A 218 -30.14 -15.16 -24.37
N HIS A 219 -30.47 -15.09 -23.08
CA HIS A 219 -31.61 -15.83 -22.53
C HIS A 219 -32.97 -15.22 -22.87
N THR A 220 -33.04 -13.92 -23.15
CA THR A 220 -34.26 -13.28 -23.68
C THR A 220 -34.47 -13.54 -25.18
N ASP A 221 -33.40 -13.68 -25.97
CA ASP A 221 -33.54 -13.99 -27.41
C ASP A 221 -33.96 -15.45 -27.66
N ASP A 222 -33.51 -16.40 -26.82
CA ASP A 222 -33.88 -17.82 -26.97
C ASP A 222 -35.33 -18.12 -26.51
N LYS A 223 -35.94 -17.21 -25.74
CA LYS A 223 -37.37 -17.26 -25.40
C LYS A 223 -38.27 -16.50 -26.39
N GLY A 224 -37.69 -15.77 -27.34
CA GLY A 224 -38.41 -14.95 -28.31
C GLY A 224 -38.71 -15.62 -29.65
N SER A 225 -38.18 -16.82 -29.94
CA SER A 225 -38.30 -17.44 -31.28
C SER A 225 -39.14 -18.73 -31.36
N ILE A 226 -39.90 -19.06 -30.31
CA ILE A 226 -40.87 -20.17 -30.35
C ILE A 226 -42.27 -19.65 -29.98
N SER A 227 -42.86 -18.85 -30.87
CA SER A 227 -44.30 -18.80 -31.08
C SER A 227 -44.58 -18.11 -32.40
N ASP A 228 -45.48 -18.71 -33.18
CA ASP A 228 -46.15 -18.15 -34.36
C ASP A 228 -45.56 -18.58 -35.72
N ASP A 229 -45.68 -19.88 -36.03
CA ASP A 229 -46.27 -20.25 -37.32
C ASP A 229 -46.80 -21.70 -37.29
N CYS A 230 -48.01 -21.85 -36.75
CA CYS A 230 -48.83 -23.03 -37.00
C CYS A 230 -50.30 -22.66 -36.77
N SER A 231 -50.89 -21.89 -37.70
CA SER A 231 -52.34 -21.84 -37.98
C SER A 231 -52.68 -20.77 -39.04
N ARG A 232 -52.62 -21.12 -40.33
CA ARG A 232 -53.76 -21.06 -41.28
C ARG A 232 -53.37 -21.42 -42.70
#